data_AF-A0A538KBU0-F1
#
_entry.id   AF-A0A538KBU0-F1
#
_cell.length_a   1.000
_cell.length_b   1.000
_cell.length_c   1.000
_cell.angle_alpha   90.00
_cell.angle_beta   90.00
_cell.angle_gamma   90.00
#
_symmetry.space_group_name_H-M   'P 1'
#
loop_
_entity.id
_entity.type
_entity.pdbx_description
1 polymer ?
#
loop_
_entity_poly.entity_id
_entity_poly.type
_entity_poly.pdbx_seq_one_letter_code
_entity_poly.pdbx_strand_id
1 'polypeptide(L)'
;MRPADSSRSPPRRGPPRGPGWRWRRSPRRASPRSRCTTWSRGSSRGSRSRRSPCSPRPGARPTIAAPEQIVTAVLRAFAERDAEALTELTVPDVVFEPASTPVAERRAYRGHEGLRAYLGDLERDWDEFDVSVSEVRPGPRHFVAIGRVYARSGGVIADGPAAFVFELREGRVAWGKTFRDRAEALRFASLDG
;
A
#
# COMPACT_ATOMS: atom_id res chain seq x y z
N MET A 1 -30.35 -1.90 -51.85
CA MET A 1 -30.61 -2.71 -50.64
C MET A 1 -29.35 -3.55 -50.39
N ARG A 2 -28.51 -3.20 -49.41
CA ARG A 2 -27.27 -3.93 -49.07
C ARG A 2 -27.45 -4.52 -47.66
N PRO A 3 -27.15 -5.80 -47.42
CA PRO A 3 -27.00 -6.28 -46.06
C PRO A 3 -25.59 -6.00 -45.53
N ALA A 4 -25.54 -5.81 -44.21
CA ALA A 4 -24.37 -5.54 -43.40
C ALA A 4 -23.82 -6.83 -42.75
N ASP A 5 -22.60 -6.65 -42.23
CA ASP A 5 -21.95 -7.38 -41.14
C ASP A 5 -21.32 -8.76 -41.42
N SER A 6 -19.99 -8.81 -41.20
CA SER A 6 -19.32 -9.94 -40.55
C SER A 6 -17.97 -9.46 -39.99
N SER A 7 -18.00 -9.04 -38.73
CA SER A 7 -17.05 -9.42 -37.67
C SER A 7 -15.56 -9.60 -38.02
N ARG A 8 -14.72 -8.61 -37.69
CA ARG A 8 -13.28 -8.82 -37.42
C ARG A 8 -13.00 -8.63 -35.93
N SER A 9 -12.83 -9.72 -35.21
CA SER A 9 -12.27 -9.71 -33.86
C SER A 9 -10.73 -9.57 -33.94
N PRO A 10 -10.09 -8.62 -33.23
CA PRO A 10 -8.64 -8.62 -33.10
C PRO A 10 -8.17 -9.67 -32.07
N PRO A 11 -6.95 -10.22 -32.22
CA PRO A 11 -6.45 -11.27 -31.33
C PRO A 11 -6.18 -10.74 -29.92
N ARG A 12 -6.61 -11.52 -28.91
CA ARG A 12 -6.30 -11.30 -27.49
C ARG A 12 -4.79 -11.41 -27.28
N ARG A 13 -4.13 -10.27 -27.05
CA ARG A 13 -2.72 -10.24 -26.59
C ARG A 13 -2.66 -10.75 -25.16
N GLY A 14 -1.94 -11.86 -24.95
CA GLY A 14 -1.59 -12.35 -23.63
C GLY A 14 -0.71 -11.33 -22.86
N PRO A 15 -0.71 -11.38 -21.53
CA PRO A 15 0.02 -10.40 -20.72
C PRO A 15 1.54 -10.52 -20.92
N PRO A 16 2.28 -9.40 -20.95
CA PRO A 16 3.75 -9.44 -21.00
C PRO A 16 4.30 -9.95 -19.67
N ARG A 17 5.25 -10.88 -19.76
CA ARG A 17 6.03 -11.38 -18.62
C ARG A 17 7.16 -10.38 -18.34
N GLY A 18 6.98 -9.52 -17.35
CA GLY A 18 8.03 -8.68 -16.76
C GLY A 18 8.32 -9.06 -15.31
N PRO A 19 9.51 -8.77 -14.77
CA PRO A 19 9.91 -9.17 -13.42
C PRO A 19 9.19 -8.28 -12.39
N GLY A 20 7.98 -8.69 -12.03
CA GLY A 20 7.22 -8.08 -10.94
C GLY A 20 7.82 -8.52 -9.61
N TRP A 21 8.32 -7.55 -8.83
CA TRP A 21 8.56 -7.73 -7.40
C TRP A 21 7.20 -7.97 -6.73
N ARG A 22 6.78 -9.25 -6.71
CA ARG A 22 5.59 -9.70 -6.02
C ARG A 22 5.89 -9.70 -4.54
N TRP A 23 5.30 -8.77 -3.80
CA TRP A 23 5.24 -8.87 -2.36
C TRP A 23 4.29 -10.02 -2.03
N ARG A 24 4.84 -11.21 -1.84
CA ARG A 24 4.07 -12.31 -1.25
C ARG A 24 3.63 -11.84 0.13
N ARG A 25 2.32 -11.86 0.37
CA ARG A 25 1.76 -11.81 1.73
C ARG A 25 2.54 -12.77 2.60
N SER A 26 3.25 -12.22 3.57
CA SER A 26 3.81 -13.04 4.63
C SER A 26 2.65 -13.46 5.52
N PRO A 27 2.44 -14.77 5.78
CA PRO A 27 1.44 -15.18 6.76
C PRO A 27 1.84 -14.58 8.10
N ARG A 28 0.95 -13.77 8.67
CA ARG A 28 1.13 -13.15 9.99
C ARG A 28 1.43 -14.26 11.00
N ARG A 29 2.64 -14.26 11.56
CA ARG A 29 3.05 -15.17 12.63
C ARG A 29 2.29 -14.72 13.88
N ALA A 30 1.34 -15.55 14.33
CA ALA A 30 0.65 -15.33 15.60
C ALA A 30 1.68 -15.27 16.73
N SER A 31 1.73 -14.15 17.44
CA SER A 31 2.49 -13.98 18.67
C SER A 31 1.72 -14.62 19.83
N PRO A 32 2.24 -15.64 20.53
CA PRO A 32 1.62 -16.12 21.76
C PRO A 32 2.01 -15.18 22.90
N ARG A 33 0.96 -14.67 23.55
CA ARG A 33 0.96 -13.85 24.75
C ARG A 33 1.74 -14.50 25.90
N SER A 34 2.37 -13.62 26.66
CA SER A 34 3.08 -13.82 27.93
C SER A 34 2.41 -14.79 28.90
N ARG A 35 3.21 -15.69 29.49
CA ARG A 35 3.02 -16.19 30.85
C ARG A 35 4.26 -15.85 31.67
N CYS A 36 4.09 -14.91 32.57
CA CYS A 36 5.07 -14.57 33.59
C CYS A 36 4.79 -15.48 34.79
N THR A 37 5.61 -16.50 35.00
CA THR A 37 5.61 -17.30 36.24
C THR A 37 6.79 -16.83 37.08
N THR A 38 6.45 -16.27 38.23
CA THR A 38 7.31 -16.06 39.40
C THR A 38 8.04 -17.34 39.80
N TRP A 39 9.32 -17.24 40.20
CA TRP A 39 9.85 -17.76 41.46
C TRP A 39 11.30 -17.31 41.72
N SER A 40 11.67 -17.35 43.00
CA SER A 40 12.68 -16.54 43.67
C SER A 40 14.04 -17.23 43.87
N ARG A 41 15.06 -16.38 44.09
CA ARG A 41 16.27 -16.51 44.94
C ARG A 41 17.16 -17.77 44.79
N GLY A 42 18.38 -17.53 44.31
CA GLY A 42 19.54 -18.40 44.52
C GLY A 42 20.83 -17.64 44.20
N SER A 43 21.56 -17.24 45.23
CA SER A 43 22.83 -16.53 45.17
C SER A 43 24.00 -17.50 44.99
N SER A 44 24.89 -17.28 44.01
CA SER A 44 26.32 -17.52 44.19
C SER A 44 27.17 -16.96 43.04
N ARG A 45 28.28 -16.36 43.48
CA ARG A 45 29.34 -15.65 42.77
C ARG A 45 29.99 -16.50 41.67
N GLY A 46 30.27 -15.87 40.54
CA GLY A 46 31.13 -16.42 39.49
C GLY A 46 31.56 -15.30 38.53
N SER A 47 32.81 -14.86 38.66
CA SER A 47 33.42 -13.89 37.74
C SER A 47 33.86 -14.61 36.45
N ARG A 48 33.57 -13.99 35.30
CA ARG A 48 34.52 -13.68 34.19
C ARG A 48 33.80 -13.43 32.86
N SER A 49 34.07 -12.24 32.34
CA SER A 49 34.27 -11.89 30.93
C SER A 49 33.07 -11.79 29.98
N ARG A 50 33.03 -10.59 29.35
CA ARG A 50 32.60 -10.29 27.98
C ARG A 50 31.10 -10.41 27.69
N ARG A 51 30.45 -9.25 27.77
CA ARG A 51 29.86 -8.55 26.61
C ARG A 51 29.44 -7.17 27.09
N SER A 52 30.16 -6.15 26.64
CA SER A 52 29.66 -4.79 26.67
C SER A 52 28.26 -4.80 26.02
N PRO A 53 27.21 -4.28 26.67
CA PRO A 53 25.94 -4.13 25.99
C PRO A 53 26.20 -3.20 24.81
N CYS A 54 25.73 -3.60 23.62
CA CYS A 54 25.58 -2.69 22.50
C CYS A 54 24.86 -1.45 23.03
N SER A 55 25.59 -0.34 23.19
CA SER A 55 24.96 0.95 23.28
C SER A 55 24.10 1.09 22.02
N PRO A 56 22.78 1.25 22.12
CA PRO A 56 22.01 1.66 20.95
C PRO A 56 22.64 2.97 20.48
N ARG A 57 23.13 2.99 19.23
CA ARG A 57 23.67 4.20 18.61
C ARG A 57 22.63 5.32 18.81
N PRO A 58 22.94 6.41 19.52
CA PRO A 58 22.03 7.53 19.63
C PRO A 58 21.97 8.22 18.27
N GLY A 59 20.77 8.38 17.73
CA GLY A 59 20.54 9.33 16.64
C GLY A 59 20.77 8.81 15.24
N ALA A 60 20.18 7.66 14.89
CA ALA A 60 19.55 7.66 13.57
C ALA A 60 18.47 8.75 13.65
N ARG A 61 18.81 9.98 13.23
CA ARG A 61 17.79 10.95 12.83
C ARG A 61 16.81 10.18 11.96
N PRO A 62 15.48 10.37 12.07
CA PRO A 62 14.61 9.87 11.04
C PRO A 62 15.15 10.46 9.74
N THR A 63 15.84 9.65 8.94
CA THR A 63 16.17 10.01 7.58
C THR A 63 14.80 10.31 7.03
N ILE A 64 14.54 11.57 6.69
CA ILE A 64 13.32 11.94 5.98
C ILE A 64 13.33 11.02 4.79
N ALA A 65 12.50 9.97 4.83
CA ALA A 65 12.50 8.95 3.80
C ALA A 65 12.22 9.71 2.51
N ALA A 66 12.92 9.34 1.43
CA ALA A 66 12.68 10.00 0.16
C ALA A 66 11.17 9.95 -0.14
N PRO A 67 10.54 11.01 -0.66
CA PRO A 67 9.10 11.06 -0.88
C PRO A 67 8.52 9.82 -1.59
N GLU A 68 9.29 9.24 -2.51
CA GLU A 68 8.95 8.01 -3.23
C GLU A 68 8.90 6.78 -2.32
N GLN A 69 9.77 6.73 -1.30
CA GLN A 69 9.75 5.68 -0.28
C GLN A 69 8.51 5.79 0.61
N ILE A 70 8.06 7.02 0.94
CA ILE A 70 6.83 7.24 1.69
C ILE A 70 5.62 6.75 0.87
N VAL A 71 5.55 7.11 -0.41
CA VAL A 71 4.49 6.64 -1.32
C VAL A 71 4.47 5.11 -1.42
N THR A 72 5.63 4.50 -1.58
CA THR A 72 5.76 3.03 -1.66
C THR A 72 5.34 2.37 -0.35
N ALA A 73 5.74 2.93 0.78
CA ALA A 73 5.38 2.42 2.11
C ALA A 73 3.86 2.50 2.37
N VAL A 74 3.21 3.60 1.99
CA VAL A 74 1.75 3.76 2.12
C VAL A 74 0.99 2.72 1.30
N LEU A 75 1.39 2.50 0.04
CA LEU A 75 0.77 1.49 -0.81
C LEU A 75 0.95 0.07 -0.28
N ARG A 76 2.14 -0.21 0.29
CA ARG A 76 2.39 -1.47 0.97
C ARG A 76 1.50 -1.65 2.21
N ALA A 77 1.35 -0.62 3.03
CA ALA A 77 0.50 -0.66 4.21
C ALA A 77 -0.98 -0.93 3.84
N PHE A 78 -1.47 -0.37 2.71
CA PHE A 78 -2.79 -0.72 2.18
C PHE A 78 -2.88 -2.20 1.76
N ALA A 79 -1.88 -2.73 1.06
CA ALA A 79 -1.86 -4.13 0.63
C ALA A 79 -1.84 -5.11 1.83
N GLU A 80 -1.09 -4.77 2.88
CA GLU A 80 -0.91 -5.58 4.10
C GLU A 80 -2.02 -5.37 5.15
N ARG A 81 -2.95 -4.43 4.93
CA ARG A 81 -3.97 -3.99 5.89
C ARG A 81 -3.34 -3.56 7.22
N ASP A 82 -2.31 -2.74 7.13
CA ASP A 82 -1.59 -2.23 8.29
C ASP A 82 -2.09 -0.84 8.67
N ALA A 83 -3.09 -0.80 9.56
CA ALA A 83 -3.67 0.45 10.05
C ALA A 83 -2.69 1.29 10.88
N GLU A 84 -1.74 0.64 11.58
CA GLU A 84 -0.75 1.31 12.41
C GLU A 84 0.26 2.03 11.52
N ALA A 85 0.83 1.33 10.53
CA ALA A 85 1.72 1.94 9.55
C ALA A 85 1.03 3.09 8.79
N LEU A 86 -0.24 2.94 8.39
CA LEU A 86 -0.99 4.04 7.77
C LEU A 86 -1.13 5.25 8.68
N THR A 87 -1.37 5.04 9.98
CA THR A 87 -1.49 6.12 10.98
C THR A 87 -0.18 6.92 11.09
N GLU A 88 0.97 6.25 11.04
CA GLU A 88 2.29 6.89 11.10
C GLU A 88 2.66 7.63 9.82
N LEU A 89 2.33 7.06 8.66
CA LEU A 89 2.70 7.59 7.34
C LEU A 89 1.77 8.71 6.84
N THR A 90 0.64 8.95 7.51
CA THR A 90 -0.39 9.90 7.08
C THR A 90 -0.64 10.97 8.14
N VAL A 91 -1.09 12.15 7.70
CA VAL A 91 -1.55 13.20 8.61
C VAL A 91 -2.91 12.82 9.23
N PRO A 92 -3.26 13.33 10.43
CA PRO A 92 -4.53 12.99 11.08
C PRO A 92 -5.78 13.37 10.29
N ASP A 93 -5.70 14.40 9.45
CA ASP A 93 -6.73 14.94 8.56
C ASP A 93 -6.67 14.38 7.13
N VAL A 94 -5.93 13.28 6.91
CA VAL A 94 -5.72 12.69 5.58
C VAL A 94 -7.02 12.40 4.85
N VAL A 95 -7.04 12.65 3.54
CA VAL A 95 -8.17 12.31 2.68
C VAL A 95 -7.74 11.29 1.65
N PHE A 96 -8.46 10.17 1.57
CA PHE A 96 -8.20 9.12 0.59
C PHE A 96 -9.42 8.86 -0.30
N GLU A 97 -9.22 8.97 -1.61
CA GLU A 97 -10.22 8.80 -2.67
C GLU A 97 -9.91 7.52 -3.47
N PRO A 98 -10.40 6.35 -3.05
CA PRO A 98 -10.25 5.13 -3.85
C PRO A 98 -11.03 5.23 -5.15
N ALA A 99 -10.55 4.50 -6.17
CA ALA A 99 -11.27 4.40 -7.42
C ALA A 99 -12.59 3.64 -7.18
N SER A 100 -13.70 4.21 -7.66
CA SER A 100 -14.97 3.47 -7.73
C SER A 100 -14.78 2.24 -8.64
N THR A 101 -15.27 1.10 -8.17
CA THR A 101 -15.29 -0.15 -8.93
C THR A 101 -16.71 -0.40 -9.44
N PRO A 102 -16.91 -1.27 -10.45
CA PRO A 102 -18.26 -1.66 -10.87
C PRO A 102 -19.11 -2.27 -9.74
N VAL A 103 -18.46 -2.71 -8.66
CA VAL A 103 -19.08 -3.39 -7.51
C VAL A 103 -19.34 -2.41 -6.35
N ALA A 104 -18.65 -1.27 -6.30
CA ALA A 104 -18.79 -0.28 -5.23
C ALA A 104 -18.40 1.13 -5.69
N GLU A 105 -19.34 2.07 -5.60
CA GLU A 105 -19.06 3.49 -5.63
C GLU A 105 -18.45 3.91 -4.30
N ARG A 106 -17.23 4.44 -4.31
CA ARG A 106 -16.53 4.77 -3.07
C ARG A 106 -16.43 6.27 -2.87
N ARG A 107 -16.91 6.73 -1.71
CA ARG A 107 -16.74 8.09 -1.24
C ARG A 107 -15.34 8.27 -0.65
N ALA A 108 -14.90 9.52 -0.53
CA ALA A 108 -13.64 9.84 0.13
C ALA A 108 -13.67 9.43 1.61
N TYR A 109 -12.60 8.77 2.06
CA TYR A 109 -12.37 8.40 3.45
C TYR A 109 -11.52 9.49 4.11
N ARG A 110 -11.92 9.96 5.30
CA ARG A 110 -11.29 11.10 5.98
C ARG A 110 -10.72 10.71 7.32
N GLY A 111 -9.52 11.20 7.59
CA GLY A 111 -8.73 10.93 8.78
C GLY A 111 -8.36 9.46 8.95
N HIS A 112 -7.70 9.17 10.07
CA HIS A 112 -7.26 7.81 10.39
C HIS A 112 -8.44 6.83 10.56
N GLU A 113 -9.56 7.29 11.10
CA GLU A 113 -10.79 6.49 11.18
C GLU A 113 -11.33 6.12 9.79
N GLY A 114 -11.30 7.07 8.84
CA GLY A 114 -11.64 6.79 7.46
C GLY A 114 -10.72 5.74 6.83
N LEU A 115 -9.41 5.82 7.07
CA LEU A 115 -8.47 4.81 6.57
C LEU A 115 -8.74 3.43 7.18
N ARG A 116 -9.06 3.34 8.48
CA ARG A 116 -9.45 2.08 9.12
C ARG A 116 -10.74 1.52 8.52
N ALA A 117 -11.74 2.36 8.28
CA ALA A 117 -12.97 1.96 7.61
C ALA A 117 -12.69 1.41 6.20
N TYR A 118 -11.82 2.08 5.44
CA TYR A 118 -11.41 1.61 4.12
C TYR A 118 -10.70 0.24 4.18
N LEU A 119 -9.83 0.01 5.15
CA LEU A 119 -9.20 -1.31 5.34
C LEU A 119 -10.24 -2.38 5.69
N GLY A 120 -11.22 -2.06 6.54
CA GLY A 120 -12.34 -2.95 6.84
C GLY A 120 -13.19 -3.28 5.60
N ASP A 121 -13.43 -2.30 4.74
CA ASP A 121 -14.10 -2.51 3.45
C ASP A 121 -13.28 -3.42 2.54
N LEU A 122 -11.95 -3.26 2.48
CA LEU A 122 -11.07 -4.14 1.71
C LEU A 122 -11.02 -5.57 2.26
N GLU A 123 -11.16 -5.76 3.57
CA GLU A 123 -11.24 -7.08 4.21
C GLU A 123 -12.58 -7.77 3.95
N ARG A 124 -13.67 -7.00 3.99
CA ARG A 124 -15.02 -7.52 3.79
C ARG A 124 -15.32 -7.82 2.32
N ASP A 125 -14.91 -6.93 1.41
CA ASP A 125 -15.32 -6.99 0.01
C ASP A 125 -14.44 -7.95 -0.82
N TRP A 126 -13.19 -8.20 -0.41
CA TRP A 126 -12.18 -8.91 -1.21
C TRP A 126 -11.43 -10.01 -0.44
N ASP A 127 -11.54 -11.26 -0.93
CA ASP A 127 -10.76 -12.40 -0.43
C ASP A 127 -9.25 -12.18 -0.64
N GLU A 128 -8.90 -11.69 -1.83
CA GLU A 128 -7.54 -11.31 -2.19
C GLU A 128 -7.54 -9.88 -2.69
N PHE A 129 -6.58 -9.09 -2.21
CA PHE A 129 -6.32 -7.74 -2.67
C PHE A 129 -4.82 -7.50 -2.60
N ASP A 130 -4.22 -7.16 -3.74
CA ASP A 130 -2.80 -6.94 -3.94
C ASP A 130 -2.57 -5.70 -4.80
N VAL A 131 -1.54 -4.93 -4.42
CA VAL A 131 -1.12 -3.74 -5.14
C VAL A 131 0.36 -3.91 -5.46
N SER A 132 0.68 -3.84 -6.75
CA SER A 132 2.06 -3.85 -7.25
C SER A 132 2.39 -2.50 -7.86
N VAL A 133 3.54 -1.94 -7.50
CA VAL A 133 4.03 -0.66 -8.01
C VAL A 133 5.26 -0.93 -8.86
N SER A 134 5.26 -0.42 -10.09
CA SER A 134 6.40 -0.54 -11.00
C SER A 134 7.28 0.71 -11.01
N GLU A 135 6.69 1.88 -10.79
CA GLU A 135 7.36 3.16 -10.94
C GLU A 135 6.69 4.21 -10.04
N VAL A 136 7.47 5.12 -9.45
CA VAL A 136 6.96 6.34 -8.80
C VAL A 136 7.55 7.54 -9.51
N ARG A 137 6.70 8.45 -9.96
CA ARG A 137 7.08 9.69 -10.64
C ARG A 137 6.81 10.88 -9.73
N PRO A 138 7.85 11.64 -9.34
CA PRO A 138 7.64 12.92 -8.67
C PRO A 138 7.11 13.94 -9.69
N GLY A 139 6.13 14.73 -9.28
CA GLY A 139 5.65 15.90 -10.00
C GLY A 139 5.75 17.16 -9.14
N PRO A 140 5.30 18.32 -9.66
CA PRO A 140 5.46 19.61 -8.97
C PRO A 140 4.74 19.67 -7.61
N ARG A 141 3.58 19.02 -7.53
CA ARG A 141 2.73 18.96 -6.33
C ARG A 141 2.42 17.54 -5.88
N HIS A 142 2.36 16.60 -6.82
CA HIS A 142 1.89 15.25 -6.56
C HIS A 142 2.93 14.22 -6.96
N PHE A 143 2.89 13.08 -6.29
CA PHE A 143 3.66 11.89 -6.63
C PHE A 143 2.73 10.87 -7.26
N VAL A 144 3.10 10.35 -8.43
CA VAL A 144 2.29 9.37 -9.17
C VAL A 144 2.97 8.02 -9.13
N ALA A 145 2.41 7.08 -8.37
CA ALA A 145 2.80 5.68 -8.41
C ALA A 145 2.01 4.95 -9.51
N ILE A 146 2.73 4.37 -10.47
CA ILE A 146 2.17 3.56 -11.55
C ILE A 146 2.29 2.10 -11.15
N GLY A 147 1.19 1.36 -11.30
CA GLY A 147 1.12 0.00 -10.84
C GLY A 147 -0.03 -0.80 -11.41
N ARG A 148 -0.40 -1.83 -10.66
CA ARG A 148 -1.44 -2.79 -11.01
C ARG A 148 -2.14 -3.25 -9.75
N VAL A 149 -3.45 -3.36 -9.81
CA VAL A 149 -4.28 -3.91 -8.74
C VAL A 149 -4.76 -5.29 -9.17
N TYR A 150 -4.63 -6.24 -8.27
CA TYR A 150 -5.26 -7.55 -8.37
C TYR A 150 -6.21 -7.72 -7.18
N ALA A 151 -7.48 -7.98 -7.45
CA ALA A 151 -8.47 -8.29 -6.44
C ALA A 151 -9.37 -9.45 -6.87
N ARG A 152 -9.72 -10.32 -5.91
CA ARG A 152 -10.60 -11.47 -6.15
C ARG A 152 -11.62 -11.59 -5.02
N SER A 153 -12.88 -11.83 -5.38
CA SER A 153 -13.98 -12.05 -4.43
C SER A 153 -15.08 -12.87 -5.08
N GLY A 154 -15.52 -13.97 -4.46
CA GLY A 154 -16.76 -14.67 -4.86
C GLY A 154 -16.86 -15.05 -6.36
N GLY A 155 -15.74 -15.32 -7.03
CA GLY A 155 -15.67 -15.62 -8.47
C GLY A 155 -15.44 -14.42 -9.39
N VAL A 156 -15.51 -13.19 -8.88
CA VAL A 156 -15.12 -11.96 -9.59
C VAL A 156 -13.62 -11.72 -9.44
N ILE A 157 -12.95 -11.43 -10.56
CA ILE A 157 -11.54 -11.04 -10.59
C ILE A 157 -11.44 -9.65 -11.22
N ALA A 158 -10.83 -8.72 -10.48
CA ALA A 158 -10.39 -7.43 -10.98
C ALA A 158 -8.86 -7.45 -11.09
N ASP A 159 -8.33 -7.53 -12.31
CA ASP A 159 -6.90 -7.45 -12.61
C ASP A 159 -6.67 -6.38 -13.67
N GLY A 160 -6.05 -5.27 -13.30
CA GLY A 160 -5.86 -4.16 -14.21
C GLY A 160 -4.82 -3.16 -13.78
N PRO A 161 -4.35 -2.32 -14.73
CA PRO A 161 -3.49 -1.19 -14.41
C PRO A 161 -4.18 -0.28 -13.39
N ALA A 162 -3.37 0.34 -12.55
CA ALA A 162 -3.81 1.36 -11.61
C ALA A 162 -2.73 2.43 -11.47
N ALA A 163 -3.14 3.64 -11.14
CA ALA A 163 -2.24 4.70 -10.76
C ALA A 163 -2.72 5.35 -9.46
N PHE A 164 -1.78 5.70 -8.60
CA PHE A 164 -2.05 6.28 -7.30
C PHE A 164 -1.36 7.63 -7.23
N VAL A 165 -2.13 8.68 -6.96
CA VAL A 165 -1.62 10.04 -6.84
C VAL A 165 -1.64 10.40 -5.37
N PHE A 166 -0.52 10.91 -4.85
CA PHE A 166 -0.39 11.33 -3.46
C PHE A 166 0.13 12.76 -3.36
N GLU A 167 -0.40 13.51 -2.40
CA GLU A 167 0.14 14.78 -1.93
C GLU A 167 0.78 14.55 -0.55
N LEU A 168 2.01 15.04 -0.38
CA LEU A 168 2.75 14.95 0.86
C LEU A 168 2.81 16.31 1.55
N ARG A 169 2.59 16.32 2.86
CA ARG A 169 2.76 17.47 3.77
C ARG A 169 3.75 17.06 4.85
N GLU A 170 4.89 17.73 4.93
CA GLU A 170 5.93 17.48 5.95
C GLU A 170 6.38 16.01 6.04
N GLY A 171 6.53 15.34 4.89
CA GLY A 171 6.96 13.93 4.84
C GLY A 171 5.88 12.92 5.23
N ARG A 172 4.60 13.33 5.30
CA ARG A 172 3.45 12.44 5.49
C ARG A 172 2.42 12.64 4.39
N VAL A 173 1.65 11.61 4.08
CA VAL A 173 0.58 11.71 3.08
C VAL A 173 -0.59 12.51 3.65
N ALA A 174 -0.96 13.57 2.95
CA ALA A 174 -2.09 14.45 3.28
C ALA A 174 -3.33 14.16 2.43
N TRP A 175 -3.12 13.76 1.18
CA TRP A 175 -4.19 13.39 0.27
C TRP A 175 -3.73 12.26 -0.65
N GLY A 176 -4.65 11.37 -1.02
CA GLY A 176 -4.37 10.30 -1.98
C GLY A 176 -5.58 9.96 -2.83
N LYS A 177 -5.36 9.65 -4.10
CA LYS A 177 -6.41 9.24 -5.04
C LYS A 177 -5.95 8.10 -5.92
N THR A 178 -6.85 7.15 -6.17
CA THR A 178 -6.61 6.04 -7.08
C THR A 178 -7.33 6.26 -8.40
N PHE A 179 -6.63 6.00 -9.50
CA PHE A 179 -7.13 6.05 -10.87
C PHE A 179 -6.98 4.67 -11.51
N ARG A 180 -7.95 4.30 -12.36
CA ARG A 180 -7.89 3.06 -13.16
C ARG A 180 -7.04 3.23 -14.43
N ASP A 181 -6.86 4.47 -14.87
CA ASP A 181 -6.04 4.80 -16.03
C ASP A 181 -4.82 5.63 -15.61
N ARG A 182 -3.63 5.15 -16.01
CA ARG A 182 -2.37 5.87 -15.85
C ARG A 182 -2.39 7.23 -16.53
N ALA A 183 -2.95 7.34 -17.73
CA ALA A 183 -2.94 8.60 -18.49
C ALA A 183 -3.81 9.67 -17.80
N GLU A 184 -4.87 9.27 -17.11
CA GLU A 184 -5.69 10.17 -16.31
C GLU A 184 -4.93 10.67 -15.07
N ALA A 185 -4.23 9.77 -14.36
CA ALA A 185 -3.42 10.15 -13.20
C ALA A 185 -2.25 11.08 -13.56
N LEU A 186 -1.57 10.83 -14.69
CA LEU A 186 -0.49 11.70 -15.15
C LEU A 186 -1.00 13.09 -15.51
N ARG A 187 -2.13 13.20 -16.23
CA ARG A 187 -2.78 14.49 -16.52
C ARG A 187 -3.19 15.23 -15.24
N PHE A 188 -3.76 14.52 -14.28
CA PHE A 188 -4.14 15.10 -12.98
C PHE A 188 -2.92 15.69 -12.25
N ALA A 189 -1.76 15.03 -12.35
CA ALA A 189 -0.52 15.48 -11.75
C ALA A 189 0.30 16.45 -12.62
N SER A 190 -0.21 16.83 -13.80
CA SER A 190 0.52 17.65 -14.79
C SER A 190 1.85 17.03 -15.24
N LEU A 191 1.83 15.71 -15.47
CA LEU A 191 2.97 14.87 -15.89
C LEU A 191 2.75 14.21 -17.26
N ASP A 192 1.88 14.78 -18.10
CA ASP A 192 1.49 14.26 -19.41
C ASP A 192 2.31 14.84 -20.60
N GLY A 193 3.35 15.61 -20.31
CA GLY A 193 4.28 16.21 -21.29
C GLY A 193 5.42 15.30 -21.74
#